data_AF-A0A7J4FZ17-F1
#
_entry.id   AF-A0A7J4FZ17-F1
#
_cell.length_a   1.000
_cell.length_b   1.000
_cell.length_c   1.000
_cell.angle_alpha   90.00
_cell.angle_beta   90.00
_cell.angle_gamma   90.00
#
_symmetry.space_group_name_H-M   'P 1'
#
loop_
_entity.id
_entity.type
_entity.pdbx_description
1 polymer ?
#
loop_
_entity_poly.entity_id
_entity_poly.type
_entity_poly.pdbx_seq_one_letter_code
_entity_poly.pdbx_strand_id
1 'polypeptide(L)'
;MHICGRMKIEWLGHASFRIETVGKVIYIDPFAIKDNGRDADLVLISHEHYDHCDINSIEKIRKHHTSILTSEDAAGKIFGKFRNVGILRPGDITEFDEIKIIAVHSYNIE
;
A
#
# COMPACT_ATOMS: atom_id res chain seq x y z
N MET A 1 -22.61 9.88 13.68
CA MET A 1 -22.85 8.43 13.88
C MET A 1 -21.72 7.72 13.18
N HIS A 2 -20.64 7.40 13.90
CA HIS A 2 -19.52 6.64 13.33
C HIS A 2 -20.01 5.21 13.13
N ILE A 3 -20.30 4.85 11.88
CA ILE A 3 -20.56 3.47 11.51
C ILE A 3 -19.24 2.76 11.78
N CYS A 4 -19.19 1.87 12.76
CA CYS A 4 -18.03 1.01 12.98
C CYS A 4 -17.95 0.07 11.77
N GLY A 5 -17.29 0.53 10.71
CA GLY A 5 -17.17 -0.19 9.44
C GLY A 5 -16.48 -1.52 9.68
N ARG A 6 -17.09 -2.62 9.22
CA ARG A 6 -16.43 -3.93 9.25
C ARG A 6 -15.13 -3.82 8.46
N MET A 7 -14.03 -4.22 9.08
CA MET A 7 -12.76 -4.43 8.40
C MET A 7 -12.73 -5.87 7.89
N LYS A 8 -12.42 -6.05 6.60
CA LYS A 8 -12.11 -7.36 6.03
C LYS A 8 -10.62 -7.37 5.65
N ILE A 9 -9.90 -8.37 6.12
CA ILE A 9 -8.49 -8.59 5.78
C ILE A 9 -8.38 -9.91 5.03
N GLU A 10 -7.71 -9.88 3.89
CA GLU A 10 -7.43 -11.03 3.06
C GLU A 10 -5.92 -11.16 2.86
N TRP A 11 -5.38 -12.34 3.17
CA TRP A 11 -3.98 -12.67 2.89
C TRP A 11 -3.87 -13.23 1.48
N LEU A 12 -2.99 -12.63 0.67
CA LEU A 12 -2.84 -12.95 -0.74
C LEU A 12 -1.57 -13.77 -1.03
N GLY A 13 -0.80 -14.10 0.01
CA GLY A 13 0.50 -14.78 -0.07
C GLY A 13 1.67 -13.84 0.26
N HIS A 14 2.81 -14.40 0.69
CA HIS A 14 3.98 -13.62 1.12
C HIS A 14 3.60 -12.54 2.14
N ALA A 15 4.05 -11.30 1.96
CA ALA A 15 3.68 -10.12 2.72
C ALA A 15 2.44 -9.38 2.15
N SER A 16 1.75 -9.97 1.18
CA SER A 16 0.64 -9.32 0.49
C SER A 16 -0.67 -9.43 1.25
N PHE A 17 -1.29 -8.29 1.51
CA PHE A 17 -2.63 -8.21 2.12
C PHE A 17 -3.53 -7.28 1.33
N ARG A 18 -4.82 -7.63 1.22
CA ARG A 18 -5.90 -6.73 0.80
C ARG A 18 -6.80 -6.44 1.99
N ILE A 19 -6.90 -5.17 2.36
CA ILE A 19 -7.71 -4.69 3.48
C ILE A 19 -8.85 -3.84 2.92
N GLU A 20 -10.07 -4.18 3.30
CA GLU A 20 -11.25 -3.38 3.00
C GLU A 20 -11.79 -2.79 4.30
N THR A 21 -11.83 -1.47 4.38
CA THR A 21 -12.29 -0.74 5.57
C THR A 21 -12.73 0.66 5.18
N VAL A 22 -13.69 1.24 5.90
CA VAL A 22 -14.26 2.58 5.65
C VAL A 22 -14.55 2.87 4.17
N GLY A 23 -15.02 1.85 3.42
CA GLY A 23 -15.34 1.97 1.99
C GLY A 23 -14.13 2.10 1.06
N LYS A 24 -12.92 1.77 1.53
CA LYS A 24 -11.66 1.81 0.79
C LYS A 24 -11.01 0.44 0.73
N VAL A 25 -10.26 0.20 -0.35
CA VAL A 25 -9.44 -0.99 -0.54
C VAL A 25 -7.96 -0.62 -0.51
N ILE A 26 -7.23 -1.21 0.43
CA ILE A 26 -5.81 -1.01 0.66
C ILE A 26 -5.07 -2.30 0.31
N TYR A 27 -3.98 -2.19 -0.42
CA TYR A 27 -3.03 -3.30 -0.59
C TYR A 27 -1.74 -3.01 0.14
N ILE A 28 -1.20 -4.01 0.83
CA ILE A 28 0.14 -3.97 1.44
C ILE A 28 1.02 -4.95 0.67
N ASP A 29 2.21 -4.50 0.27
CA ASP A 29 3.27 -5.29 -0.39
C ASP A 29 2.74 -6.29 -1.43
N PRO A 30 2.00 -5.82 -2.47
CA PRO A 30 1.39 -6.71 -3.45
C PRO A 30 2.46 -7.44 -4.27
N PHE A 31 2.45 -8.77 -4.22
CA PHE A 31 3.43 -9.63 -4.89
C PHE A 31 2.74 -10.82 -5.56
N ALA A 32 3.15 -11.13 -6.80
CA ALA A 32 2.63 -12.25 -7.59
C ALA A 32 1.08 -12.27 -7.71
N ILE A 33 0.45 -11.09 -7.68
CA ILE A 33 -1.00 -10.96 -7.73
C ILE A 33 -1.53 -11.44 -9.09
N LYS A 34 -2.47 -12.39 -9.04
CA LYS A 34 -3.32 -12.73 -10.18
C LYS A 34 -4.36 -11.62 -10.33
N ASP A 35 -4.75 -11.29 -11.57
CA ASP A 35 -5.66 -10.17 -11.85
C ASP A 35 -6.83 -10.13 -10.86
N ASN A 36 -6.93 -9.03 -10.10
CA ASN A 36 -7.86 -8.88 -8.97
C ASN A 36 -8.80 -7.68 -9.16
N GLY A 37 -9.12 -7.34 -10.41
CA GLY A 37 -10.25 -6.43 -10.70
C GLY A 37 -9.97 -4.94 -10.51
N ARG A 38 -8.70 -4.52 -10.40
CA ARG A 38 -8.29 -3.10 -10.32
C ARG A 38 -9.05 -2.29 -9.27
N ASP A 39 -9.06 -2.78 -8.04
CA ASP A 39 -9.87 -2.20 -6.97
C ASP A 39 -9.08 -1.40 -5.92
N ALA A 40 -7.76 -1.26 -6.06
CA ALA A 40 -6.93 -0.57 -5.07
C ALA A 40 -7.18 0.95 -5.04
N ASP A 41 -7.55 1.48 -3.88
CA ASP A 41 -7.57 2.92 -3.60
C ASP A 41 -6.22 3.40 -3.06
N LEU A 42 -5.58 2.57 -2.23
CA LEU A 42 -4.27 2.81 -1.65
C LEU A 42 -3.38 1.57 -1.78
N VAL A 43 -2.11 1.78 -2.13
CA VAL A 43 -1.07 0.75 -2.09
C VAL A 43 0.03 1.22 -1.13
N LEU A 44 0.37 0.37 -0.17
CA LEU A 44 1.46 0.55 0.77
C LEU A 44 2.60 -0.40 0.40
N ILE A 45 3.81 0.15 0.25
CA ILE A 45 5.02 -0.63 -0.06
C ILE A 45 6.04 -0.37 1.03
N SER A 46 6.40 -1.42 1.76
CA SER A 46 7.28 -1.32 2.94
C SER A 46 8.73 -1.00 2.57
N HIS A 47 9.30 -1.72 1.59
CA HIS A 47 10.68 -1.55 1.16
C HIS A 47 10.87 -2.01 -0.30
N GLU A 48 12.06 -1.77 -0.84
CA GLU A 48 12.34 -1.81 -2.28
C GLU A 48 12.55 -3.21 -2.85
N HIS A 49 12.64 -4.26 -2.02
CA HIS A 49 12.85 -5.62 -2.51
C HIS A 49 11.74 -6.05 -3.48
N TYR A 50 12.10 -6.89 -4.46
CA TYR A 50 11.21 -7.22 -5.58
C TYR A 50 9.93 -7.95 -5.15
N ASP A 51 10.00 -8.68 -4.06
CA ASP A 51 8.91 -9.43 -3.43
C ASP A 51 8.02 -8.54 -2.53
N HIS A 52 8.33 -7.25 -2.42
CA HIS A 52 7.52 -6.24 -1.73
C HIS A 52 7.12 -5.07 -2.64
N CYS A 53 7.94 -4.76 -3.64
CA CYS A 53 7.73 -3.70 -4.63
C CYS A 53 7.57 -4.28 -6.06
N ASP A 54 6.60 -5.17 -6.25
CA ASP A 54 6.31 -5.77 -7.55
C ASP A 54 5.44 -4.85 -8.42
N ILE A 55 6.11 -4.11 -9.31
CA ILE A 55 5.49 -3.20 -10.29
C ILE A 55 4.38 -3.89 -11.08
N ASN A 56 4.53 -5.16 -11.46
CA ASN A 56 3.52 -5.86 -12.26
C ASN A 56 2.25 -6.11 -11.45
N SER A 57 2.38 -6.43 -10.17
CA SER A 57 1.23 -6.58 -9.28
C SER A 57 0.54 -5.24 -9.04
N ILE A 58 1.30 -4.16 -8.83
CA ILE A 58 0.75 -2.80 -8.68
C ILE A 58 -0.05 -2.40 -9.92
N GLU A 59 0.45 -2.66 -11.13
CA GLU A 59 -0.24 -2.37 -12.39
C GLU A 59 -1.57 -3.13 -12.53
N LYS A 60 -1.67 -4.36 -12.01
CA LYS A 60 -2.88 -5.17 -12.08
C LYS A 60 -3.98 -4.71 -11.12
N ILE A 61 -3.61 -4.15 -9.97
CA ILE A 61 -4.58 -3.77 -8.92
C ILE A 61 -4.94 -2.28 -8.93
N ARG A 62 -4.11 -1.41 -9.53
CA ARG A 62 -4.34 0.03 -9.47
C ARG A 62 -5.51 0.50 -10.35
N LYS A 63 -6.23 1.47 -9.83
CA LYS A 63 -7.13 2.38 -10.54
C LYS A 63 -6.36 3.60 -11.06
N HIS A 64 -7.04 4.48 -11.77
CA HIS A 64 -6.47 5.75 -12.23
C HIS A 64 -6.07 6.68 -11.07
N HIS A 65 -6.78 6.64 -9.95
CA HIS A 65 -6.61 7.52 -8.79
C HIS A 65 -5.98 6.82 -7.58
N THR A 66 -5.39 5.64 -7.76
CA THR A 66 -4.71 4.94 -6.66
C THR A 66 -3.56 5.78 -6.13
N SER A 67 -3.53 5.97 -4.81
CA SER A 67 -2.37 6.52 -4.11
C SER A 67 -1.39 5.40 -3.79
N ILE A 68 -0.09 5.68 -3.90
CA ILE A 68 0.97 4.78 -3.46
C ILE A 68 1.77 5.50 -2.39
N LEU A 69 1.89 4.91 -1.21
CA LEU A 69 2.75 5.41 -0.13
C LEU A 69 3.84 4.38 0.14
N THR A 70 5.08 4.85 0.24
CA THR A 70 6.23 3.96 0.32
C THR A 70 7.44 4.60 1.01
N SER A 71 8.50 3.83 1.24
CA SER A 71 9.80 4.32 1.69
C SER A 71 10.57 5.01 0.56
N GLU A 72 11.60 5.79 0.93
CA GLU A 72 12.43 6.53 -0.03
C GLU A 72 13.13 5.60 -1.04
N ASP A 73 13.66 4.47 -0.56
CA ASP A 73 14.35 3.47 -1.39
C ASP A 73 13.41 2.83 -2.42
N ALA A 74 12.19 2.47 -2.00
CA ALA A 74 11.20 1.89 -2.89
C ALA A 74 10.65 2.91 -3.90
N ALA A 75 10.49 4.17 -3.50
CA ALA A 75 10.10 5.26 -4.39
C ALA A 75 11.08 5.41 -5.57
N GLY A 76 12.38 5.25 -5.32
CA GLY A 76 13.42 5.25 -6.35
C GLY A 76 13.20 4.25 -7.50
N LYS A 77 12.50 3.13 -7.25
CA LYS A 77 12.18 2.12 -8.28
C LYS A 77 10.91 2.42 -9.07
N ILE A 78 10.00 3.22 -8.51
CA ILE A 78 8.65 3.40 -9.05
C ILE A 78 8.36 4.82 -9.54
N PHE A 79 9.20 5.80 -9.20
CA PHE A 79 9.10 7.14 -9.77
C PHE A 79 9.15 7.11 -11.31
N GLY A 80 8.30 7.92 -11.94
CA GLY A 80 8.14 7.95 -13.39
C GLY A 80 7.24 6.83 -13.96
N LYS A 81 6.94 5.77 -13.20
CA LYS A 81 5.98 4.72 -13.59
C LYS A 81 4.57 5.05 -13.11
N PHE A 82 4.45 5.61 -11.90
CA PHE A 82 3.18 6.02 -11.32
C PHE A 82 3.17 7.53 -11.01
N ARG A 83 1.97 8.13 -11.06
CA ARG A 83 1.81 9.59 -10.88
C ARG A 83 1.60 10.02 -9.43
N ASN A 84 0.99 9.17 -8.61
CA ASN A 84 0.56 9.53 -7.27
C ASN A 84 1.34 8.71 -6.23
N VAL A 85 2.62 9.04 -6.06
CA VAL A 85 3.56 8.36 -5.16
C VAL A 85 3.98 9.34 -4.06
N GLY A 86 3.73 8.98 -2.80
CA GLY A 86 4.22 9.68 -1.62
C GLY A 86 5.28 8.87 -0.89
N ILE A 87 6.28 9.57 -0.33
CA ILE A 87 7.33 8.98 0.51
C ILE A 87 6.97 9.22 1.98
N LEU A 88 7.12 8.18 2.80
CA LEU A 88 7.05 8.26 4.26
C LEU A 88 8.39 7.82 4.87
N ARG A 89 8.83 8.56 5.88
CA ARG A 89 9.99 8.25 6.74
C ARG A 89 9.50 7.77 8.11
N PRO A 90 10.30 6.97 8.85
CA PRO A 90 9.93 6.57 10.21
C PRO A 90 9.56 7.78 11.07
N GLY A 91 8.42 7.70 11.75
CA GLY A 91 7.84 8.79 12.53
C GLY A 91 6.84 9.66 11.76
N ASP A 92 6.81 9.58 10.43
CA ASP A 92 5.82 10.30 9.64
C ASP A 92 4.41 9.76 9.90
N ILE A 93 3.47 10.69 9.97
CA ILE A 93 2.05 10.43 10.11
C ILE A 93 1.36 11.08 8.93
N THR A 94 0.54 10.31 8.22
CA THR A 94 -0.29 10.82 7.13
C THR A 94 -1.71 10.26 7.23
N GLU A 95 -2.62 10.87 6.50
CA GLU A 95 -4.01 10.46 6.41
C GLU A 95 -4.37 10.19 4.95
N PHE A 96 -5.07 9.09 4.72
CA PHE A 96 -5.70 8.75 3.46
C PHE A 96 -7.21 8.62 3.70
N ASP A 97 -7.96 9.67 3.37
CA ASP A 97 -9.36 9.83 3.79
C ASP A 97 -9.50 9.66 5.32
N GLU A 98 -10.24 8.66 5.79
CA GLU A 98 -10.46 8.38 7.22
C GLU A 98 -9.40 7.40 7.81
N ILE A 99 -8.38 7.04 7.04
CA ILE A 99 -7.36 6.06 7.41
C ILE A 99 -6.07 6.77 7.81
N LYS A 100 -5.71 6.68 9.09
CA LYS A 100 -4.43 7.15 9.61
C LYS A 100 -3.33 6.13 9.36
N ILE A 101 -2.22 6.59 8.80
CA ILE A 101 -1.04 5.77 8.45
C ILE A 101 0.17 6.34 9.19
N ILE A 102 0.89 5.48 9.89
CA ILE A 102 2.08 5.84 10.67
C ILE A 102 3.24 4.98 10.17
N ALA A 103 4.28 5.62 9.64
CA ALA A 103 5.49 4.93 9.24
C ALA A 103 6.37 4.67 10.46
N VAL A 104 6.88 3.44 10.58
CA VAL A 104 7.73 2.99 11.69
C VAL A 104 9.04 2.41 11.15
N HIS A 105 10.04 2.27 12.02
CA HIS A 105 11.28 1.58 11.65
C HIS A 105 11.00 0.12 11.25
N SER A 106 11.64 -0.35 10.18
CA SER A 106 11.52 -1.72 9.68
C SER A 106 12.34 -2.74 10.49
N TYR A 107 13.24 -2.26 11.35
CA TYR A 107 14.06 -3.05 12.24
C TYR A 107 13.86 -2.60 13.69
N ASN A 108 14.09 -3.52 14.62
CA ASN A 108 14.14 -3.19 16.04
C ASN A 108 15.30 -2.21 16.27
N ILE A 109 14.99 -1.09 16.93
CA ILE A 109 15.94 -0.02 17.27
C ILE A 109 16.48 -0.15 18.70
N GLU A 110 16.29 -1.32 19.32
CA GLU A 110 16.74 -1.70 20.66
C GLU A 110 17.80 -2.80 20.62
#